data_AF-A0A7J8QSI1-F1
#
_entry.id   AF-A0A7J8QSI1-F1
#
_cell.length_a   1.000
_cell.length_b   1.000
_cell.length_c   1.000
_cell.angle_alpha   90.00
_cell.angle_beta   90.00
_cell.angle_gamma   90.00
#
_symmetry.space_group_name_H-M   'P 1'
#
loop_
_entity.id
_entity.type
_entity.pdbx_description
1 polymer ?
#
loop_
_entity_poly.entity_id
_entity_poly.type
_entity_poly.pdbx_seq_one_letter_code
_entity_poly.pdbx_strand_id
1 'polypeptide(L)'
;MATRLRRLTTRRSPPKLLFFALLMLAPVCVIGIYNYGQKISYFFRPLWDKPPLPFRRLPHYYAENVSVEHLCRLHNWSIRSQPRRIFDNIIFSNELDLLEIRWHELNPYVSKFVIMESNTTFTGIRKPLFFASNRARFAFAEEKIVYGVFPGRIASPGSLKDPFVLESLQRGAMNGLLHSAGISDGDL
;
A
#
# COMPACT_ATOMS: atom_id res chain seq x y z
N MET A 1 14.62 -44.25 -72.00
CA MET A 1 14.61 -44.06 -70.53
C MET A 1 13.96 -42.73 -70.22
N ALA A 2 12.76 -42.70 -69.65
CA ALA A 2 12.13 -41.48 -69.17
C ALA A 2 11.96 -41.60 -67.65
N THR A 3 12.73 -40.81 -66.91
CA THR A 3 12.70 -40.74 -65.45
C THR A 3 11.42 -40.02 -65.01
N ARG A 4 10.52 -40.77 -64.37
CA ARG A 4 9.26 -40.24 -63.83
C ARG A 4 9.59 -39.38 -62.59
N LEU A 5 9.47 -38.06 -62.70
CA LEU A 5 9.58 -37.16 -61.55
C LEU A 5 8.45 -37.47 -60.55
N ARG A 6 8.82 -37.91 -59.35
CA ARG A 6 7.87 -38.15 -58.23
C ARG A 6 7.47 -36.79 -57.65
N ARG A 7 6.26 -36.30 -57.96
CA ARG A 7 5.66 -35.15 -57.24
C ARG A 7 5.42 -35.54 -55.79
N LEU A 8 6.06 -34.84 -54.86
CA LEU A 8 5.74 -34.88 -53.43
C LEU A 8 4.36 -34.24 -53.24
N THR A 9 3.35 -35.04 -52.94
CA THR A 9 2.01 -34.56 -52.57
C THR A 9 2.01 -34.21 -51.09
N THR A 10 1.89 -32.91 -50.80
CA THR A 10 1.72 -32.40 -49.43
C THR A 10 0.33 -32.77 -48.92
N ARG A 11 0.25 -33.75 -48.02
CA ARG A 11 -1.00 -34.23 -47.40
C ARG A 11 -1.55 -33.15 -46.45
N ARG A 12 -2.54 -32.37 -46.89
CA ARG A 12 -3.28 -31.43 -46.01
C ARG A 12 -4.09 -32.24 -44.99
N SER A 13 -3.90 -31.95 -43.70
CA SER A 13 -4.65 -32.56 -42.60
C SER A 13 -6.15 -32.19 -42.68
N PRO A 14 -7.07 -33.10 -42.31
CA PRO A 14 -8.50 -32.82 -42.42
C PRO A 14 -8.97 -31.82 -41.35
N PRO A 15 -9.84 -30.85 -41.71
CA PRO A 15 -10.26 -29.75 -40.82
C PRO A 15 -10.97 -30.23 -39.54
N LYS A 16 -11.54 -31.45 -39.54
CA LYS A 16 -12.22 -32.04 -38.39
C LYS A 16 -11.27 -32.37 -37.22
N LEU A 17 -10.04 -32.81 -37.52
CA LEU A 17 -9.05 -33.14 -36.48
C LEU A 17 -8.60 -31.87 -35.74
N LEU A 18 -8.43 -30.77 -36.48
CA LEU A 18 -8.08 -29.47 -35.93
C LEU A 18 -9.18 -28.94 -35.00
N PHE A 19 -10.44 -29.14 -35.38
CA PHE A 19 -11.60 -28.74 -34.59
C PHE A 19 -11.68 -29.47 -33.23
N PHE A 20 -11.49 -30.80 -33.21
CA PHE A 20 -11.48 -31.56 -31.96
C PHE A 20 -10.28 -31.21 -31.07
N ALA A 21 -9.11 -30.95 -31.67
CA ALA A 21 -7.95 -30.48 -30.91
C ALA A 21 -8.21 -29.12 -30.23
N LEU A 22 -8.82 -28.17 -30.95
CA LEU A 22 -9.21 -26.86 -30.39
C LEU A 22 -10.25 -26.99 -29.26
N LEU A 23 -11.23 -27.90 -29.42
CA LEU A 23 -12.26 -28.15 -28.41
C LEU A 23 -11.67 -28.64 -27.08
N MET A 24 -10.58 -29.41 -27.11
CA MET A 24 -9.89 -29.89 -25.91
C MET A 24 -8.86 -28.89 -25.38
N LEU A 25 -8.18 -28.16 -26.25
CA LEU A 25 -7.12 -27.22 -25.86
C LEU A 25 -7.70 -25.96 -25.20
N ALA A 26 -8.81 -25.42 -25.72
CA ALA A 26 -9.37 -24.18 -25.20
C ALA A 26 -9.80 -24.26 -23.71
N PRO A 27 -10.52 -25.30 -23.25
CA PRO A 27 -10.84 -25.46 -21.83
C PRO A 27 -9.60 -25.62 -20.95
N VAL A 28 -8.59 -26.37 -21.41
CA VAL A 28 -7.32 -26.55 -20.68
C VAL A 28 -6.59 -25.21 -20.56
N CYS A 29 -6.55 -24.40 -21.61
CA CYS A 29 -5.99 -23.05 -21.56
C CYS A 29 -6.77 -22.14 -20.61
N VAL A 30 -8.11 -22.18 -20.62
CA VAL A 30 -8.94 -21.38 -19.70
C VAL A 30 -8.70 -21.77 -18.26
N ILE A 31 -8.70 -23.08 -17.95
CA ILE A 31 -8.39 -23.59 -16.60
C ILE A 31 -6.97 -23.22 -16.20
N GLY A 32 -6.00 -23.33 -17.12
CA GLY A 32 -4.62 -22.93 -16.90
C GLY A 32 -4.49 -21.44 -16.59
N ILE A 33 -5.13 -20.57 -17.36
CA ILE A 33 -5.14 -19.12 -17.13
C ILE A 33 -5.86 -18.78 -15.82
N TYR A 34 -6.95 -19.47 -15.49
CA TYR A 34 -7.66 -19.24 -14.23
C TYR A 34 -6.78 -19.57 -13.01
N ASN A 35 -6.10 -20.71 -13.04
CA ASN A 35 -5.26 -21.16 -11.91
C ASN A 35 -3.90 -20.45 -11.85
N TYR A 36 -3.33 -20.07 -12.99
CA TYR A 36 -1.97 -19.53 -13.09
C TYR A 36 -1.91 -18.11 -13.64
N GLY A 37 -3.04 -17.41 -13.77
CA GLY A 37 -3.12 -16.09 -14.39
C GLY A 37 -2.18 -15.07 -13.77
N GLN A 38 -2.03 -15.07 -12.45
CA GLN A 38 -1.03 -14.26 -11.75
C GLN A 38 0.39 -14.57 -12.24
N LYS A 39 0.79 -15.85 -12.29
CA LYS A 39 2.13 -16.26 -12.74
C LYS A 39 2.37 -15.93 -14.22
N ILE A 40 1.37 -16.15 -15.07
CA ILE A 40 1.40 -15.81 -16.50
C ILE A 40 1.55 -14.29 -16.66
N SER A 41 0.79 -13.51 -15.90
CA SER A 41 0.88 -12.05 -15.87
C SER A 41 2.27 -11.59 -15.41
N TYR A 42 2.84 -12.17 -14.36
CA TYR A 42 4.20 -11.83 -13.93
C TYR A 42 5.26 -12.23 -14.96
N PHE A 43 5.08 -13.36 -15.64
CA PHE A 43 6.01 -13.83 -16.67
C PHE A 43 6.06 -12.88 -17.87
N PHE A 44 4.90 -12.39 -18.31
CA PHE A 44 4.79 -11.46 -19.43
C PHE A 44 4.82 -9.98 -19.01
N ARG A 45 5.00 -9.69 -17.72
CA ARG A 45 5.16 -8.34 -17.18
C ARG A 45 6.15 -7.49 -17.96
N PRO A 46 7.33 -8.00 -18.41
CA PRO A 46 8.26 -7.20 -19.22
C PRO A 46 7.71 -6.70 -20.55
N LEU A 47 6.63 -7.28 -21.09
CA LEU A 47 6.03 -6.84 -22.36
C LEU A 47 5.12 -5.62 -22.23
N TRP A 48 4.56 -5.36 -21.04
CA TRP A 48 3.59 -4.27 -20.84
C TRP A 48 3.89 -3.35 -19.65
N ASP A 49 4.75 -3.77 -18.71
CA ASP A 49 5.27 -2.86 -17.69
C ASP A 49 6.23 -1.89 -18.35
N LYS A 50 5.96 -0.61 -18.14
CA LYS A 50 6.92 0.44 -18.49
C LYS A 50 8.05 0.40 -17.45
N PRO A 51 9.32 0.57 -17.86
CA PRO A 51 10.38 0.75 -16.89
C PRO A 51 10.01 1.93 -15.97
N PRO A 52 10.36 1.86 -14.68
CA PRO A 52 10.14 2.99 -13.78
C PRO A 52 10.82 4.22 -14.35
N LEU A 53 10.24 5.40 -14.09
CA LEU A 53 10.89 6.65 -14.45
C LEU A 53 12.31 6.68 -13.86
N PRO A 54 13.30 7.20 -14.61
CA PRO A 54 14.64 7.33 -14.08
C PRO A 54 14.61 8.16 -12.81
N PHE A 55 15.38 7.74 -11.80
CA PHE A 55 15.44 8.46 -10.54
C PHE A 55 15.93 9.89 -10.76
N ARG A 56 15.14 10.87 -10.31
CA ARG A 56 15.63 12.24 -10.16
C ARG A 56 16.57 12.26 -8.97
N ARG A 57 17.87 12.34 -9.25
CA ARG A 57 18.89 12.48 -8.19
C ARG A 57 18.80 13.89 -7.61
N LEU A 58 18.33 13.97 -6.37
CA LEU A 58 18.40 15.17 -5.55
C LEU A 58 19.63 15.05 -4.65
N PRO A 59 20.72 15.80 -4.90
CA PRO A 59 21.93 15.71 -4.08
C PRO A 59 21.64 16.17 -2.65
N HIS A 60 21.95 15.35 -1.65
CA HIS A 60 21.85 15.79 -0.26
C HIS A 60 23.12 16.56 0.09
N TYR A 61 23.01 17.89 0.19
CA TYR A 61 24.09 18.72 0.72
C TYR A 61 23.96 18.76 2.24
N TYR A 62 24.93 18.21 2.97
CA TYR A 62 24.98 18.25 4.43
C TYR A 62 26.37 18.64 4.91
N ALA A 63 26.42 19.57 5.86
CA ALA A 63 27.58 19.91 6.66
C ALA A 63 27.10 20.49 7.99
N GLU A 64 27.76 20.16 9.10
CA GLU A 64 27.30 20.50 10.47
C GLU A 64 27.10 22.01 10.68
N ASN A 65 27.89 22.85 10.01
CA ASN A 65 27.94 24.31 10.24
C ASN A 65 27.36 25.14 9.08
N VAL A 66 26.51 24.54 8.24
CA VAL A 66 25.90 25.25 7.10
C VAL A 66 24.49 25.72 7.46
N SER A 67 24.16 26.96 7.11
CA SER A 67 22.83 27.51 7.33
C SER A 67 21.79 26.87 6.40
N VAL A 68 20.55 26.71 6.90
CA VAL A 68 19.41 26.21 6.12
C VAL A 68 19.19 27.06 4.87
N GLU A 69 19.39 28.38 4.97
CA GLU A 69 19.26 29.29 3.84
C GLU A 69 20.25 28.97 2.70
N HIS A 70 21.51 28.66 3.04
CA HIS A 70 22.50 28.25 2.07
C HIS A 70 22.13 26.91 1.41
N LEU A 71 21.67 25.93 2.20
CA LEU A 71 21.17 24.64 1.67
C LEU A 71 20.01 24.84 0.70
N CYS A 72 19.02 25.66 1.07
CA CYS A 72 17.89 25.98 0.18
C CYS A 72 18.40 26.61 -1.12
N ARG A 73 19.34 27.57 -1.05
CA ARG A 73 19.94 28.21 -2.23
C ARG A 73 20.64 27.21 -3.17
N LEU A 74 21.35 26.21 -2.64
CA LEU A 74 21.96 25.14 -3.46
C LEU A 74 20.93 24.35 -4.28
N HIS A 75 19.69 24.30 -3.81
CA HIS A 75 18.57 23.66 -4.49
C HIS A 75 17.69 24.63 -5.31
N ASN A 76 18.07 25.91 -5.42
CA ASN A 76 17.22 27.00 -5.94
C ASN A 76 15.87 27.09 -5.21
N TRP A 77 15.86 26.86 -3.90
CA TRP A 77 14.71 26.99 -3.02
C TRP A 77 14.82 28.24 -2.15
N SER A 78 13.67 28.81 -1.77
CA SER A 78 13.57 29.86 -0.75
C SER A 78 13.27 29.24 0.62
N ILE A 79 13.81 29.83 1.68
CA ILE A 79 13.45 29.44 3.05
C ILE A 79 11.96 29.73 3.29
N ARG A 80 11.29 28.83 4.01
CA ARG A 80 9.90 29.06 4.42
C ARG A 80 9.86 29.93 5.66
N SER A 81 8.88 30.83 5.74
CA SER A 81 8.63 31.66 6.93
C SER A 81 8.22 30.83 8.15
N GLN A 82 7.52 29.72 7.92
CA GLN A 82 7.13 28.75 8.94
C GLN A 82 7.40 27.32 8.46
N PRO A 83 7.87 26.43 9.36
CA PRO A 83 8.00 25.01 9.04
C PRO A 83 6.62 24.44 8.68
N ARG A 84 6.61 23.40 7.84
CA ARG A 84 5.37 22.67 7.56
C ARG A 84 4.90 21.97 8.82
N ARG A 85 3.59 21.90 9.02
CA ARG A 85 3.05 21.04 10.07
C ARG A 85 3.14 19.60 9.60
N ILE A 86 3.47 18.73 10.54
CA ILE A 86 3.63 17.31 10.29
C ILE A 86 2.58 16.57 11.11
N PHE A 87 1.80 15.71 10.45
CA PHE A 87 0.77 14.87 11.05
C PHE A 87 1.24 13.42 11.02
N ASP A 88 1.45 12.84 12.20
CA ASP A 88 1.76 11.41 12.32
C ASP A 88 0.47 10.62 12.50
N ASN A 89 0.10 9.83 11.48
CA ASN A 89 -1.16 9.09 11.45
C ASN A 89 -0.91 7.60 11.69
N ILE A 90 -1.56 7.02 12.71
CA ILE A 90 -1.39 5.62 13.05
C ILE A 90 -2.72 4.90 13.28
N ILE A 91 -2.86 3.73 12.67
CA ILE A 91 -3.88 2.75 13.05
C ILE A 91 -3.30 1.90 14.17
N PHE A 92 -3.91 1.95 15.35
CA PHE A 92 -3.35 1.37 16.57
C PHE A 92 -4.09 0.09 17.02
N SER A 93 -3.32 -0.91 17.46
CA SER A 93 -3.83 -2.17 17.99
C SER A 93 -3.54 -2.35 19.47
N ASN A 94 -2.31 -2.72 19.85
CA ASN A 94 -1.92 -3.04 21.23
C ASN A 94 -0.46 -2.67 21.59
N GLU A 95 0.31 -2.14 20.65
CA GLU A 95 1.76 -1.93 20.74
C GLU A 95 2.11 -0.64 21.50
N LEU A 96 1.68 -0.55 22.77
CA LEU A 96 1.81 0.67 23.59
C LEU A 96 3.26 1.13 23.74
N ASP A 97 4.20 0.21 23.97
CA ASP A 97 5.60 0.57 24.22
C ASP A 97 6.27 1.11 22.94
N LEU A 98 5.93 0.55 21.77
CA LEU A 98 6.41 1.07 20.49
C LEU A 98 5.81 2.44 20.17
N LEU A 99 4.54 2.65 20.52
CA LEU A 99 3.90 3.96 20.36
C LEU A 99 4.58 5.01 21.24
N GLU A 100 4.88 4.67 22.49
CA GLU A 100 5.53 5.57 23.45
C GLU A 100 6.94 5.96 22.99
N ILE A 101 7.76 4.99 22.59
CA ILE A 101 9.10 5.25 22.04
C ILE A 101 9.00 6.16 20.80
N ARG A 102 8.15 5.79 19.84
CA ARG A 102 7.94 6.58 18.61
C ARG A 102 7.53 8.01 18.93
N TRP A 103 6.57 8.21 19.83
CA TRP A 103 6.08 9.55 20.14
C TRP A 103 7.09 10.36 20.94
N HIS A 104 7.90 9.76 21.79
CA HIS A 104 9.03 10.47 22.42
C HIS A 104 10.05 10.96 21.38
N GLU A 105 10.41 10.11 20.41
CA GLU A 105 11.35 10.48 19.34
C GLU A 105 10.78 11.56 18.42
N LEU A 106 9.48 11.49 18.11
CA LEU A 106 8.83 12.38 17.14
C LEU A 106 8.22 13.64 17.76
N ASN A 107 8.04 13.71 19.09
CA ASN A 107 7.37 14.82 19.75
C ASN A 107 7.90 16.21 19.34
N PRO A 108 9.22 16.48 19.22
CA PRO A 108 9.68 17.83 18.86
C PRO A 108 9.39 18.21 17.40
N TYR A 109 9.14 17.23 16.52
CA TYR A 109 8.99 17.45 15.08
C TYR A 109 7.53 17.42 14.60
N VAL A 110 6.70 16.63 15.28
CA VAL A 110 5.31 16.42 14.89
C VAL A 110 4.40 17.50 15.49
N SER A 111 3.49 18.00 14.67
CA SER A 111 2.48 18.99 15.06
C SER A 111 1.25 18.33 15.68
N LYS A 112 0.78 17.21 15.12
CA LYS A 112 -0.33 16.42 15.64
C LYS A 112 -0.09 14.92 15.49
N PHE A 113 -0.42 14.18 16.53
CA PHE A 113 -0.45 12.72 16.52
C PHE A 113 -1.91 12.28 16.32
N VAL A 114 -2.22 11.73 15.16
CA VAL A 114 -3.57 11.29 14.80
C VAL A 114 -3.65 9.77 14.93
N ILE A 115 -4.34 9.30 15.95
CA ILE A 115 -4.39 7.88 16.29
C ILE A 115 -5.81 7.35 16.14
N MET A 116 -5.95 6.29 15.34
CA MET A 116 -7.21 5.58 15.13
C MET A 116 -7.17 4.19 15.74
N GLU A 117 -8.04 3.94 16.71
CA GLU A 117 -8.15 2.65 17.37
C GLU A 117 -9.48 1.98 17.06
N SER A 118 -9.49 0.64 16.96
CA SER A 118 -10.71 -0.15 16.76
C SER A 118 -10.99 -1.07 17.96
N ASN A 119 -12.27 -1.35 18.21
CA ASN A 119 -12.71 -2.35 19.19
C ASN A 119 -12.69 -3.80 18.64
N THR A 120 -12.24 -4.00 17.40
CA THR A 120 -11.93 -5.32 16.85
C THR A 120 -10.58 -5.33 16.14
N THR A 121 -10.00 -6.52 15.99
CA THR A 121 -8.91 -6.76 15.04
C THR A 121 -9.42 -6.68 13.60
N PHE A 122 -8.51 -6.64 12.61
CA PHE A 122 -8.90 -6.74 11.19
C PHE A 122 -9.56 -8.07 10.82
N THR A 123 -9.29 -9.13 11.60
CA THR A 123 -9.96 -10.44 11.49
C THR A 123 -11.32 -10.48 12.20
N GLY A 124 -11.76 -9.39 12.82
CA GLY A 124 -13.06 -9.29 13.47
C GLY A 124 -13.14 -9.91 14.87
N ILE A 125 -12.00 -10.10 15.54
CA ILE A 125 -11.95 -10.54 16.95
C ILE A 125 -12.11 -9.32 17.84
N ARG A 126 -12.97 -9.38 18.86
CA ARG A 126 -13.12 -8.27 19.83
C ARG A 126 -11.80 -8.00 20.56
N LYS A 127 -11.45 -6.73 20.68
CA LYS A 127 -10.30 -6.27 21.47
C LYS A 127 -10.68 -5.04 22.30
N PRO A 128 -10.08 -4.86 23.50
CA PRO A 128 -10.26 -3.62 24.23
C PRO A 128 -9.61 -2.44 23.48
N LEU A 129 -10.01 -1.23 23.86
CA LEU A 129 -9.38 0.00 23.41
C LEU A 129 -8.14 0.26 24.29
N PHE A 130 -7.03 -0.40 23.94
CA PHE A 130 -5.76 -0.34 24.65
C PHE A 130 -5.21 1.08 24.77
N PHE A 131 -5.30 1.91 23.73
CA PHE A 131 -4.84 3.30 23.82
C PHE A 131 -5.74 4.11 24.75
N ALA A 132 -7.07 4.03 24.58
CA ALA A 132 -8.01 4.73 25.47
C ALA A 132 -7.78 4.38 26.95
N SER A 133 -7.62 3.09 27.28
CA SER A 133 -7.41 2.65 28.66
C SER A 133 -6.06 3.07 29.23
N ASN A 134 -5.08 3.40 28.39
CA ASN A 134 -3.72 3.76 28.79
C ASN A 134 -3.33 5.19 28.39
N ARG A 135 -4.30 6.04 28.04
CA ARG A 135 -4.05 7.40 27.51
C ARG A 135 -3.17 8.25 28.43
N ALA A 136 -3.29 8.04 29.74
CA ALA A 136 -2.47 8.72 30.75
C ALA A 136 -0.95 8.54 30.53
N ARG A 137 -0.49 7.43 29.93
CA ARG A 137 0.92 7.21 29.56
C ARG A 137 1.44 8.25 28.57
N PHE A 138 0.55 8.81 27.74
CA PHE A 138 0.88 9.74 26.67
C PHE A 138 0.60 11.20 27.03
N ALA A 139 0.43 11.51 28.32
CA ALA A 139 0.13 12.86 28.79
C ALA A 139 1.17 13.91 28.33
N PHE A 140 2.42 13.51 28.10
CA PHE A 140 3.48 14.37 27.57
C PHE A 140 3.19 14.93 26.16
N ALA A 141 2.28 14.32 25.42
CA ALA A 141 1.89 14.71 24.06
C ALA A 141 0.42 15.12 23.96
N GLU A 142 -0.33 15.21 25.07
CA GLU A 142 -1.79 15.31 25.09
C GLU A 142 -2.35 16.43 24.18
N GLU A 143 -1.72 17.59 24.16
CA GLU A 143 -2.11 18.75 23.34
C GLU A 143 -2.01 18.48 21.82
N LYS A 144 -1.21 17.50 21.43
CA LYS A 144 -0.98 17.09 20.05
C LYS A 144 -1.86 15.91 19.62
N ILE A 145 -2.50 15.21 20.54
CA ILE A 145 -3.24 13.97 20.25
C ILE A 145 -4.61 14.28 19.66
N VAL A 146 -4.89 13.67 18.50
CA VAL A 146 -6.23 13.58 17.92
C VAL A 146 -6.61 12.10 17.88
N TYR A 147 -7.61 11.71 18.68
CA TYR A 147 -8.00 10.31 18.85
C TYR A 147 -9.34 10.03 18.21
N GLY A 148 -9.40 8.97 17.39
CA GLY A 148 -10.62 8.45 16.81
C GLY A 148 -10.82 6.98 17.13
N VAL A 149 -12.08 6.60 17.35
CA VAL A 149 -12.49 5.21 17.52
C VAL A 149 -13.23 4.75 16.27
N PHE A 150 -12.75 3.67 15.66
CA PHE A 150 -13.41 3.01 14.55
C PHE A 150 -14.26 1.84 15.06
N PRO A 151 -15.57 1.81 14.78
CA PRO A 151 -16.42 0.68 15.14
C PRO A 151 -16.15 -0.50 14.20
N GLY A 152 -15.38 -1.47 14.70
CA GLY A 152 -15.05 -2.68 13.98
C GLY A 152 -16.24 -3.62 13.77
N ARG A 153 -16.04 -4.65 12.94
CA ARG A 153 -17.05 -5.69 12.66
C ARG A 153 -16.62 -7.01 13.28
N ILE A 154 -17.50 -7.62 14.05
CA ILE A 154 -17.25 -8.93 14.66
C ILE A 154 -17.46 -10.01 13.60
N ALA A 155 -16.46 -10.88 13.42
CA ALA A 155 -16.57 -12.00 12.51
C ALA A 155 -17.45 -13.11 13.11
N SER A 156 -18.33 -13.68 12.29
CA SER A 156 -19.03 -14.92 12.65
C SER A 156 -18.02 -16.08 12.72
N PRO A 157 -18.22 -17.08 13.60
CA PRO A 157 -17.36 -18.27 13.64
C PRO A 157 -17.25 -18.91 12.25
N GLY A 158 -16.03 -19.19 11.80
CA GLY A 158 -15.76 -19.77 10.47
C GLY A 158 -15.87 -18.78 9.29
N SER A 159 -16.02 -17.48 9.53
CA SER A 159 -16.05 -16.48 8.46
C SER A 159 -14.68 -16.34 7.80
N LEU A 160 -14.61 -16.59 6.49
CA LEU A 160 -13.44 -16.39 5.63
C LEU A 160 -13.42 -15.00 4.99
N LYS A 161 -13.94 -13.98 5.69
CA LYS A 161 -13.91 -12.61 5.17
C LYS A 161 -12.47 -12.12 5.13
N ASP A 162 -12.12 -11.49 4.02
CA ASP A 162 -10.80 -10.92 3.82
C ASP A 162 -10.52 -9.81 4.86
N PRO A 163 -9.49 -9.96 5.72
CA PRO A 163 -9.11 -8.95 6.71
C PRO A 163 -8.75 -7.59 6.09
N PHE A 164 -8.25 -7.58 4.85
CA PHE A 164 -7.87 -6.35 4.16
C PHE A 164 -9.07 -5.46 3.84
N VAL A 165 -10.29 -6.01 3.79
CA VAL A 165 -11.50 -5.20 3.63
C VAL A 165 -11.74 -4.33 4.86
N LEU A 166 -11.64 -4.90 6.06
CA LEU A 166 -11.84 -4.12 7.30
C LEU A 166 -10.71 -3.13 7.53
N GLU A 167 -9.47 -3.53 7.19
CA GLU A 167 -8.30 -2.65 7.22
C GLU A 167 -8.46 -1.45 6.28
N SER A 168 -8.91 -1.68 5.05
CA SER A 168 -9.16 -0.62 4.06
C SER A 168 -10.25 0.34 4.52
N LEU A 169 -11.33 -0.17 5.15
CA LEU A 169 -12.37 0.68 5.74
C LEU A 169 -11.82 1.54 6.88
N GLN A 170 -10.97 0.98 7.73
CA GLN A 170 -10.34 1.74 8.82
C GLN A 170 -9.36 2.80 8.27
N ARG A 171 -8.58 2.48 7.22
CA ARG A 171 -7.77 3.49 6.51
C ARG A 171 -8.62 4.60 5.89
N GLY A 172 -9.77 4.25 5.30
CA GLY A 172 -10.71 5.23 4.77
C GLY A 172 -11.24 6.17 5.86
N ALA A 173 -11.57 5.63 7.03
CA ALA A 173 -12.01 6.42 8.17
C ALA A 173 -10.92 7.38 8.70
N MET A 174 -9.64 6.99 8.60
CA MET A 174 -8.50 7.85 8.97
C MET A 174 -8.53 9.19 8.22
N ASN A 175 -8.97 9.22 6.96
CA ASN A 175 -9.08 10.47 6.21
C ASN A 175 -10.02 11.47 6.90
N GLY A 176 -11.16 11.00 7.43
CA GLY A 176 -12.09 11.85 8.17
C GLY A 176 -11.48 12.39 9.47
N LEU A 177 -10.74 11.53 10.19
CA LEU A 177 -10.04 11.93 11.42
C LEU A 177 -8.95 12.97 11.14
N LEU A 178 -8.19 12.80 10.06
CA LEU A 178 -7.20 13.74 9.56
C LEU A 178 -7.80 15.12 9.24
N HIS A 179 -8.94 15.16 8.55
CA HIS A 179 -9.65 16.41 8.30
C HIS A 179 -10.10 17.08 9.61
N SER A 180 -10.64 16.30 10.56
CA SER A 180 -11.01 16.84 11.87
C SER A 180 -9.81 17.32 12.70
N ALA A 181 -8.61 16.78 12.46
CA ALA A 181 -7.36 17.23 13.05
C ALA A 181 -6.89 18.59 12.49
N GLY A 182 -7.54 19.10 11.44
CA GLY A 182 -7.25 20.40 10.85
C GLY A 182 -6.08 20.37 9.86
N ILE A 183 -5.86 19.24 9.18
CA ILE A 183 -4.89 19.16 8.07
C ILE A 183 -5.30 20.11 6.93
N SER A 184 -4.31 20.73 6.30
CA SER A 184 -4.48 21.73 5.24
C SER A 184 -3.44 21.55 4.13
N ASP A 185 -3.66 22.24 3.01
CA ASP A 185 -2.74 22.18 1.88
C ASP A 185 -1.33 22.66 2.26
N GLY A 186 -0.35 21.78 2.02
CA GLY A 186 1.06 22.05 2.32
C GLY A 186 1.56 21.47 3.64
N ASP A 187 0.67 20.91 4.47
CA ASP A 187 1.07 20.04 5.58
C ASP A 187 1.61 18.70 5.04
N LEU A 188 2.32 17.96 5.91
CA LEU A 188 2.91 16.65 5.63
C LEU A 188 2.25 15.55 6.46
#